data_AF-A0A9P2TD73-F1
#
_entry.id   AF-A0A9P2TD73-F1
#
_cell.length_a   1.000
_cell.length_b   1.000
_cell.length_c   1.000
_cell.angle_alpha   90.00
_cell.angle_beta   90.00
_cell.angle_gamma   90.00
#
_symmetry.space_group_name_H-M   'P 1'
#
loop_
_entity.id
_entity.type
_entity.pdbx_description
1 polymer ?
#
loop_
_entity_poly.entity_id
_entity_poly.type
_entity_poly.pdbx_seq_one_letter_code
_entity_poly.pdbx_strand_id
1 'polypeptide(L)' 'MHVGIQEALRQLQQAIHDARVSFDCIALEDLERAHIHAITARTALDAAENAIRTALDEQQRPEASTDDSSPS' A
#
# COMPACT_ATOMS: atom_id res chain seq x y z
N MET A 1 5.92 11.41 9.28
CA MET A 1 5.63 10.75 7.98
C MET A 1 4.20 10.23 8.05
N HIS A 2 3.35 10.50 7.06
CA HIS A 2 1.93 10.09 7.07
C HIS A 2 1.79 8.56 7.20
N VAL A 3 0.83 8.10 7.99
CA VAL A 3 0.58 6.67 8.23
C VAL A 3 0.28 5.94 6.92
N GLY A 4 -0.50 6.53 6.01
CA GLY A 4 -0.77 5.96 4.69
C GLY A 4 0.48 5.80 3.81
N ILE A 5 1.45 6.73 3.88
CA ILE A 5 2.72 6.62 3.14
C ILE A 5 3.62 5.52 3.72
N GLN A 6 3.62 5.33 5.04
CA GLN A 6 4.34 4.22 5.67
C GLN A 6 3.73 2.87 5.32
N GLU A 7 2.41 2.78 5.27
CA GLU A 7 1.71 1.57 4.83
C GLU A 7 1.98 1.28 3.35
N ALA A 8 1.93 2.30 2.49
CA ALA A 8 2.29 2.16 1.09
C ALA A 8 3.71 1.61 0.90
N LEU A 9 4.69 2.12 1.65
CA LEU A 9 6.06 1.61 1.60
C LEU A 9 6.14 0.12 1.99
N ARG A 10 5.49 -0.27 3.10
CA ARG A 10 5.44 -1.67 3.55
C ARG A 10 4.85 -2.58 2.47
N GLN A 11 3.72 -2.18 1.90
CA GLN A 11 3.04 -2.95 0.87
C GLN A 11 3.86 -3.05 -0.42
N LEU A 12 4.54 -1.98 -0.84
CA LEU A 12 5.46 -2.02 -1.98
C LEU A 12 6.66 -2.95 -1.75
N GLN A 13 7.22 -2.98 -0.54
CA GLN A 13 8.29 -3.93 -0.20
C GLN A 13 7.81 -5.38 -0.29
N GLN A 14 6.59 -5.66 0.18
CA GLN A 14 5.98 -6.98 0.07
C GLN A 14 5.72 -7.36 -1.40
N ALA A 15 5.18 -6.43 -2.20
CA ALA A 15 4.93 -6.65 -3.62
C ALA A 15 6.22 -6.99 -4.39
N ILE A 16 7.31 -6.28 -4.11
CA ILE A 16 8.63 -6.55 -4.72
C ILE A 16 9.15 -7.92 -4.28
N HIS A 17 8.99 -8.28 -3.01
CA HIS A 17 9.40 -9.59 -2.52
C HIS A 17 8.65 -10.72 -3.24
N ASP A 18 7.31 -10.65 -3.26
CA ASP A 18 6.47 -11.67 -3.89
C ASP A 18 6.72 -11.75 -5.41
N ALA A 19 6.94 -10.62 -6.08
CA ALA A 19 7.31 -10.62 -7.50
C ALA A 19 8.64 -11.36 -7.77
N ARG A 20 9.64 -11.20 -6.89
CA ARG A 20 10.91 -11.92 -6.99
C ARG A 20 10.73 -13.42 -6.77
N VAL A 21 10.00 -13.81 -5.72
CA VAL A 21 9.72 -15.22 -5.44
C VAL A 21 8.93 -15.86 -6.58
N SER A 22 7.96 -15.15 -7.16
CA SER A 22 7.21 -15.61 -8.33
C SER A 22 8.15 -15.92 -9.51
N PHE A 23 9.09 -15.02 -9.79
CA PHE A 23 10.07 -15.21 -10.87
C PHE A 23 11.03 -16.38 -10.59
N ASP A 24 11.50 -16.53 -9.36
CA ASP A 24 12.34 -17.66 -8.96
C ASP A 24 11.58 -19.00 -9.10
N CYS A 25 10.29 -19.04 -8.76
CA CYS A 25 9.45 -20.21 -8.96
C CYS A 25 9.29 -20.58 -10.44
N ILE A 26 9.21 -19.60 -11.36
CA ILE A 26 9.19 -19.87 -12.81
C ILE A 26 10.47 -20.59 -13.24
N ALA A 27 11.64 -20.13 -12.76
CA ALA A 27 12.92 -20.76 -13.09
C ALA A 27 13.06 -22.19 -12.55
N LEU A 28 12.29 -22.54 -11.51
CA LEU A 28 12.22 -23.87 -10.91
C LEU A 28 11.10 -24.74 -11.48
N GLU A 29 10.37 -24.26 -12.49
CA GLU A 29 9.18 -24.90 -13.09
C GLU A 29 8.02 -25.14 -12.08
N ASP A 30 8.02 -24.42 -10.95
CA ASP A 30 6.95 -24.46 -9.94
C ASP A 30 5.89 -23.39 -10.24
N LEU A 31 5.10 -23.64 -11.28
CA LEU A 31 4.15 -22.65 -11.82
C LEU A 31 2.98 -22.35 -10.88
N GLU A 32 2.57 -23.30 -10.04
CA GLU A 32 1.51 -23.08 -9.05
C GLU A 32 1.96 -22.06 -8.01
N ARG A 33 3.16 -22.23 -7.45
CA ARG A 33 3.71 -21.24 -6.50
C ARG A 33 4.03 -19.93 -7.18
N ALA A 34 4.53 -19.94 -8.41
CA ALA A 34 4.73 -18.72 -9.18
C ALA A 34 3.43 -17.91 -9.32
N HIS A 35 2.32 -18.59 -9.65
CA HIS A 35 1.01 -17.96 -9.80
C HIS A 35 0.49 -17.36 -8.49
N ILE A 36 0.62 -18.10 -7.38
CA ILE A 36 0.21 -17.61 -6.05
C ILE A 36 0.97 -16.33 -5.70
N HIS A 37 2.30 -16.33 -5.82
CA HIS A 37 3.11 -15.14 -5.51
C HIS A 37 2.85 -13.98 -6.48
N ALA A 38 2.50 -14.25 -7.74
CA ALA A 38 2.08 -13.21 -8.67
C ALA A 38 0.76 -12.54 -8.23
N ILE A 39 -0.21 -13.32 -7.73
CA ILE A 39 -1.47 -12.80 -7.18
C ILE A 39 -1.19 -11.96 -5.93
N THR A 40 -0.40 -12.46 -4.98
CA THR A 40 -0.13 -11.73 -3.73
C THR A 40 0.65 -10.45 -3.98
N ALA A 41 1.61 -10.46 -4.92
CA ALA A 41 2.32 -9.25 -5.34
C ALA A 41 1.36 -8.18 -5.87
N ARG A 42 0.38 -8.57 -6.69
CA ARG A 42 -0.65 -7.66 -7.19
C ARG A 42 -1.54 -7.14 -6.07
N THR A 43 -2.00 -8.00 -5.16
CA THR A 43 -2.82 -7.57 -4.01
C THR A 43 -2.08 -6.56 -3.13
N ALA A 44 -0.78 -6.77 -2.88
CA ALA A 44 0.04 -5.81 -2.14
C ALA A 44 0.20 -4.49 -2.90
N LEU A 45 0.34 -4.52 -4.23
CA LEU A 45 0.38 -3.31 -5.06
C LEU A 45 -0.94 -2.53 -4.99
N ASP A 46 -2.08 -3.20 -5.08
CA ASP A 46 -3.40 -2.58 -4.95
C ASP A 46 -3.59 -1.94 -3.56
N ALA A 47 -3.10 -2.60 -2.50
CA ALA A 47 -3.11 -2.06 -1.15
C ALA A 47 -2.21 -0.82 -1.00
N ALA A 48 -1.02 -0.84 -1.61
CA ALA A 48 -0.12 0.31 -1.62
C ALA A 48 -0.75 1.52 -2.34
N GLU A 49 -1.37 1.28 -3.49
CA GLU A 49 -2.08 2.32 -4.24
C GLU A 49 -3.19 2.94 -3.37
N ASN A 50 -4.00 2.11 -2.73
CA ASN A 50 -5.06 2.59 -1.85
C ASN A 50 -4.51 3.44 -0.69
N ALA A 51 -3.43 3.00 -0.05
CA ALA A 51 -2.80 3.74 1.04
C ALA A 51 -2.25 5.10 0.60
N ILE A 52 -1.70 5.20 -0.63
CA ILE A 52 -1.27 6.47 -1.22
C ILE A 52 -2.48 7.38 -1.46
N ARG A 53 -3.56 6.88 -2.06
CA ARG A 53 -4.78 7.66 -2.29
C ARG A 53 -5.35 8.21 -0.98
N THR A 54 -5.48 7.37 0.05
CA THR A 54 -5.93 7.80 1.37
C THR A 54 -5.03 8.88 1.97
N ALA A 55 -3.70 8.74 1.86
CA ALA A 55 -2.78 9.76 2.37
C ALA A 55 -2.92 11.09 1.63
N LEU A 56 -3.17 11.08 0.32
CA LEU A 56 -3.39 12.29 -0.47
C LEU A 56 -4.73 12.96 -0.12
N ASP A 57 -5.78 12.18 0.12
CA ASP A 57 -7.10 12.69 0.52
C ASP A 57 -7.02 13.34 1.92
N GLU A 58 -6.28 12.73 2.86
CA GLU A 58 -6.02 13.29 4.19
C GLU A 58 -5.31 14.64 4.12
N GLN A 59 -4.35 14.81 3.20
CA GLN A 59 -3.63 16.08 3.02
C GLN A 59 -4.52 17.19 2.45
N GLN A 60 -5.56 16.84 1.69
CA GLN A 60 -6.46 17.81 1.07
C GLN A 60 -7.62 18.23 1.98
N ARG A 61 -7.83 17.52 3.09
CA ARG A 61 -8.90 17.84 4.03
C ARG A 61 -8.53 19.11 4.81
N PRO A 62 -9.30 20.21 4.69
CA PRO A 62 -9.02 21.43 5.43
C PRO A 62 -9.11 21.17 6.93
N GLU A 63 -8.14 21.68 7.69
CA GLU A 63 -8.17 21.77 9.15
C GLU A 63 -9.49 22.44 9.53
N ALA A 64 -10.40 21.71 10.18
CA ALA A 64 -11.64 22.28 10.65
C ALA A 64 -11.29 23.43 11.59
N SER A 65 -11.69 24.65 11.21
CA SER A 65 -11.52 25.85 12.03
C SER A 65 -12.10 25.58 13.42
N THR A 66 -11.23 25.36 14.39
CA THR A 66 -11.55 25.51 15.81
C THR A 66 -11.73 27.01 16.03
N ASP A 67 -12.85 27.54 15.54
CA ASP A 67 -13.26 28.89 15.88
C ASP A 67 -13.86 28.85 17.28
N ASP A 68 -13.09 29.46 18.16
CA ASP A 68 -13.31 29.73 19.58
C ASP A 68 -14.67 30.43 19.79
N SER A 69 -15.73 29.64 19.96
CA SER A 69 -16.97 30.12 20.54
C SER A 69 -16.89 30.00 22.06
N SER A 70 -16.17 30.93 22.69
CA SER A 70 -16.30 31.24 24.11
C SER A 70 -17.61 32.00 24.34
N PRO A 71 -18.62 31.47 25.08
CA PRO A 71 -19.75 32.27 25.50
C PRO A 71 -19.37 33.07 26.76
N SER A 72 -19.60 34.38 26.70
CA SER A 72 -19.45 35.35 27.80
C SER A 72 -20.41 35.10 28.96
#